data_AF-A0A4Y2NBY4-F1
#
_entry.id   AF-A0A4Y2NBY4-F1
#
_cell.length_a   1.000
_cell.length_b   1.000
_cell.length_c   1.000
_cell.angle_alpha   90.00
_cell.angle_beta   90.00
_cell.angle_gamma   90.00
#
_symmetry.space_group_name_H-M   'P 1'
#
loop_
_entity.id
_entity.type
_entity.pdbx_description
1 polymer ?
#
loop_
_entity_poly.entity_id
_entity_poly.type
_entity_poly.pdbx_seq_one_letter_code
_entity_poly.pdbx_strand_id
1 'polypeptide(L)'
;MREFQDKVDWVHVSACQELSEDFIREFQDKVNWWNISRYQELSEDFIREFQDKIVWEWISATQELSEDFIREFKDKADWGLIAAYQELSEDFREEFKDKLKNENMFFSEDFIREFKDEVDR
;
A
#
# COMPACT_ATOMS: atom_id res chain seq x y z
N MET A 1 -19.68 18.11 -1.06
CA MET A 1 -19.18 17.21 0.01
C MET A 1 -18.87 17.93 1.32
N ARG A 2 -18.27 19.13 1.31
CA ARG A 2 -17.89 19.87 2.54
C ARG A 2 -19.01 20.06 3.57
N GLU A 3 -20.25 20.28 3.14
CA GLU A 3 -21.39 20.52 4.05
C GLU A 3 -22.02 19.26 4.66
N PHE A 4 -21.62 18.05 4.25
CA PHE A 4 -22.22 16.79 4.73
C PHE A 4 -21.20 15.73 5.13
N GLN A 5 -19.95 16.13 5.35
CA GLN A 5 -18.82 15.25 5.66
C GLN A 5 -19.06 14.31 6.86
N ASP A 6 -19.94 14.66 7.80
CA ASP A 6 -20.25 13.83 8.97
C ASP A 6 -21.35 12.79 8.70
N LYS A 7 -21.95 12.83 7.51
CA LYS A 7 -22.94 11.86 7.02
C LYS A 7 -22.38 10.96 5.91
N VAL A 8 -21.10 11.14 5.56
CA VAL A 8 -20.41 10.36 4.53
C VAL A 8 -19.95 9.03 5.13
N ASP A 9 -20.22 7.94 4.41
CA ASP A 9 -19.59 6.65 4.68
C ASP A 9 -18.16 6.67 4.13
N TRP A 10 -17.20 6.99 4.98
CA TRP A 10 -15.79 7.11 4.60
C TRP A 10 -15.16 5.77 4.24
N VAL A 11 -15.67 4.65 4.75
CA VAL A 11 -15.18 3.31 4.37
C VAL A 11 -15.55 3.04 2.92
N HIS A 12 -16.81 3.27 2.55
CA HIS A 12 -17.27 3.08 1.18
C HIS A 12 -16.60 4.05 0.21
N VAL A 13 -16.47 5.33 0.57
CA VAL A 13 -15.79 6.32 -0.28
C VAL A 13 -14.34 5.96 -0.52
N SER A 14 -13.59 5.55 0.51
CA SER A 14 -12.18 5.18 0.37
C SER A 14 -11.97 3.89 -0.45
N ALA A 15 -12.95 2.99 -0.52
CA ALA A 15 -12.81 1.73 -1.24
C ALA A 15 -13.33 1.77 -2.69
N CYS A 16 -14.43 2.49 -2.93
CA CYS A 16 -15.21 2.34 -4.15
C CYS A 16 -15.13 3.53 -5.10
N GLN A 17 -14.40 4.58 -4.75
CA GLN A 17 -14.22 5.77 -5.59
C GLN A 17 -12.74 5.95 -5.94
N GLU A 18 -12.48 6.54 -7.10
CA GLU A 18 -11.16 7.04 -7.46
C GLU A 18 -10.98 8.42 -6.79
N LEU A 19 -10.09 8.49 -5.81
CA LEU A 19 -9.84 9.69 -5.02
C LEU A 19 -8.51 10.30 -5.42
N SER A 20 -8.50 11.60 -5.69
CA SER A 20 -7.24 12.32 -5.87
C SER A 20 -6.50 12.44 -4.54
N GLU A 21 -5.18 12.45 -4.59
CA GLU A 21 -4.35 12.65 -3.40
C GLU A 21 -4.69 13.94 -2.64
N ASP A 22 -5.01 15.03 -3.34
CA ASP A 22 -5.43 16.30 -2.71
C ASP A 22 -6.73 16.14 -1.93
N PHE A 23 -7.66 15.32 -2.41
CA PHE A 23 -8.87 14.99 -1.67
C PHE A 23 -8.53 14.19 -0.41
N ILE A 24 -7.63 13.21 -0.53
CA ILE A 24 -7.19 12.40 0.61
C ILE A 24 -6.47 13.29 1.65
N ARG A 25 -5.62 14.23 1.22
CA ARG A 25 -4.98 15.23 2.10
C ARG A 25 -6.02 16.10 2.82
N GLU A 26 -7.04 16.59 2.11
CA GLU A 26 -8.11 17.41 2.69
C GLU A 26 -8.90 16.66 3.78
N PHE A 27 -9.10 15.34 3.60
CA PHE A 27 -9.92 14.50 4.49
C PHE A 27 -9.13 13.40 5.21
N GLN A 28 -7.84 13.63 5.45
CA GLN A 28 -6.89 12.64 5.98
C GLN A 28 -7.27 12.04 7.35
N ASP A 29 -8.10 12.73 8.12
CA ASP A 29 -8.57 12.30 9.45
C ASP A 29 -9.91 11.55 9.37
N LYS A 30 -10.49 11.40 8.18
CA LYS A 30 -11.80 10.77 7.95
C LYS A 30 -11.71 9.54 7.06
N VAL A 31 -10.85 9.59 6.03
CA VAL A 31 -10.65 8.46 5.11
C VAL A 31 -10.23 7.19 5.86
N ASN A 32 -10.62 6.04 5.32
CA ASN A 32 -10.15 4.76 5.82
C ASN A 32 -8.79 4.43 5.18
N TRP A 33 -7.71 4.57 5.95
CA TRP A 33 -6.33 4.38 5.46
C TRP A 33 -6.02 2.97 4.95
N TRP A 34 -6.68 1.96 5.49
CA TRP A 34 -6.62 0.61 4.95
C TRP A 34 -7.08 0.65 3.48
N ASN A 35 -8.32 1.13 3.24
CA ASN A 35 -8.91 1.16 1.90
C ASN A 35 -8.14 2.08 0.96
N ILE A 36 -7.62 3.20 1.46
CA ILE A 36 -6.75 4.08 0.70
C ILE A 36 -5.51 3.32 0.20
N SER A 37 -4.83 2.58 1.08
CA SER A 37 -3.60 1.87 0.72
C SER A 37 -3.83 0.75 -0.28
N ARG A 38 -5.01 0.10 -0.25
CA ARG A 38 -5.33 -1.06 -1.08
C ARG A 38 -5.90 -0.71 -2.44
N TYR A 39 -6.80 0.29 -2.50
CA TYR A 39 -7.63 0.55 -3.67
C TYR A 39 -7.24 1.78 -4.47
N GLN A 40 -6.46 2.70 -3.88
CA GLN A 40 -6.05 3.93 -4.57
C GLN A 40 -4.67 3.76 -5.19
N GLU A 41 -4.45 4.44 -6.32
CA GLU A 41 -3.12 4.64 -6.90
C GLU A 41 -2.49 5.84 -6.19
N LEU A 42 -1.35 5.61 -5.54
CA LEU A 42 -0.67 6.59 -4.70
C LEU A 42 0.74 6.83 -5.22
N SER A 43 1.12 8.09 -5.39
CA SER A 43 2.50 8.43 -5.71
C SER A 43 3.42 8.16 -4.51
N GLU A 44 4.69 7.89 -4.79
CA GLU A 44 5.70 7.75 -3.75
C GLU A 44 5.81 8.98 -2.84
N ASP A 45 5.62 10.19 -3.38
CA ASP A 45 5.66 11.42 -2.59
C ASP A 45 4.51 11.49 -1.58
N PHE A 46 3.32 11.04 -1.98
CA PHE A 46 2.19 10.90 -1.06
C PHE A 46 2.45 9.83 0.00
N ILE A 47 3.03 8.70 -0.39
CA ILE A 47 3.36 7.62 0.56
C ILE A 47 4.42 8.12 1.56
N ARG A 48 5.44 8.89 1.12
CA ARG A 48 6.41 9.54 2.01
C ARG A 48 5.73 10.45 3.02
N GLU A 49 4.76 11.26 2.57
CA GLU A 49 3.99 12.20 3.40
C GLU A 49 3.18 11.47 4.48
N PHE A 50 2.58 10.33 4.16
CA PHE A 50 1.65 9.59 5.04
C PHE A 50 2.14 8.20 5.47
N GLN A 51 3.46 7.99 5.48
CA GLN A 51 4.14 6.71 5.76
C GLN A 51 3.79 6.02 7.08
N ASP A 52 3.21 6.76 8.04
CA ASP A 52 2.80 6.25 9.36
C ASP A 52 1.29 5.95 9.44
N LYS A 53 0.52 6.32 8.42
CA LYS A 53 -0.93 6.06 8.33
C LYS A 53 -1.27 4.93 7.35
N ILE A 54 -0.46 4.76 6.31
CA ILE A 54 -0.68 3.74 5.28
C ILE A 54 -0.39 2.32 5.80
N VAL A 55 -0.94 1.33 5.10
CA VAL A 55 -0.74 -0.10 5.38
C VAL A 55 0.31 -0.63 4.42
N TRP A 56 1.51 -0.90 4.95
CA TRP A 56 2.70 -1.23 4.16
C TRP A 56 2.57 -2.52 3.35
N GLU A 57 1.77 -3.48 3.82
CA GLU A 57 1.49 -4.71 3.08
C GLU A 57 0.82 -4.39 1.74
N TRP A 58 -0.20 -3.53 1.74
CA TRP A 58 -0.87 -3.11 0.52
C TRP A 58 0.05 -2.28 -0.37
N ILE A 59 0.76 -1.32 0.22
CA ILE A 59 1.73 -0.50 -0.55
C ILE A 59 2.74 -1.39 -1.27
N SER A 60 3.29 -2.38 -0.57
CA SER A 60 4.32 -3.29 -1.12
C SER A 60 3.78 -4.21 -2.22
N ALA A 61 2.49 -4.58 -2.14
CA ALA A 61 1.87 -5.52 -3.06
C ALA A 61 1.21 -4.86 -4.29
N THR A 62 0.65 -3.66 -4.15
CA THR A 62 -0.26 -3.10 -5.17
C THR A 62 0.24 -1.85 -5.87
N GLN A 63 1.19 -1.12 -5.29
CA GLN A 63 1.73 0.10 -5.89
C GLN A 63 2.93 -0.23 -6.77
N GLU A 64 3.19 0.60 -7.79
CA GLU A 64 4.44 0.57 -8.54
C GLU A 64 5.50 1.35 -7.77
N LEU A 65 6.48 0.65 -7.22
CA LEU A 65 7.50 1.25 -6.35
C LEU A 65 8.86 1.24 -7.04
N SER A 66 9.55 2.38 -7.05
CA SER A 66 10.93 2.43 -7.47
C SER A 66 11.85 1.74 -6.46
N GLU A 67 12.95 1.19 -6.95
CA GLU A 67 13.97 0.58 -6.10
C GLU A 67 14.54 1.58 -5.07
N ASP A 68 14.68 2.85 -5.43
CA ASP A 68 15.17 3.88 -4.50
C ASP A 68 14.19 4.14 -3.36
N PHE A 69 12.89 4.11 -3.64
CA PHE A 69 11.86 4.17 -2.61
C PHE A 69 11.88 2.94 -1.69
N ILE A 70 12.04 1.75 -2.27
CA ILE A 70 12.14 0.52 -1.46
C ILE A 70 13.41 0.56 -0.58
N ARG A 71 14.53 1.11 -1.07
CA ARG A 71 15.74 1.35 -0.26
C ARG A 71 15.47 2.30 0.90
N GLU A 72 14.77 3.40 0.62
CA GLU A 72 14.39 4.43 1.61
C GLU A 72 13.55 3.81 2.74
N PHE A 73 12.57 2.96 2.40
CA PHE A 73 11.62 2.37 3.34
C PHE A 73 11.84 0.89 3.65
N LYS A 74 13.07 0.41 3.50
CA LYS A 74 13.46 -1.00 3.67
C LYS A 74 13.13 -1.65 5.02
N ASP A 75 12.83 -0.86 6.04
CA ASP A 75 12.50 -1.33 7.39
C ASP A 75 10.98 -1.26 7.67
N LYS A 76 10.20 -0.73 6.73
CA LYS A 76 8.73 -0.69 6.76
C LYS A 76 8.10 -1.58 5.68
N ALA A 77 8.70 -1.63 4.50
CA ALA A 77 8.21 -2.44 3.38
C ALA A 77 8.19 -3.94 3.71
N ASP A 78 7.18 -4.64 3.20
CA ASP A 78 7.08 -6.09 3.31
C ASP A 78 7.89 -6.75 2.20
N TRP A 79 9.04 -7.32 2.56
CA TRP A 79 9.98 -7.91 1.61
C TRP A 79 9.43 -9.14 0.88
N GLY A 80 8.49 -9.87 1.48
CA GLY A 80 7.83 -11.00 0.81
C GLY A 80 6.91 -10.52 -0.29
N LEU A 81 6.14 -9.46 -0.04
CA LEU A 81 5.26 -8.84 -1.04
C LEU A 81 6.06 -8.10 -2.12
N ILE A 82 7.12 -7.38 -1.75
CA ILE A 82 8.04 -6.75 -2.71
C ILE A 82 8.63 -7.81 -3.66
N ALA A 83 9.09 -8.94 -3.12
CA ALA A 83 9.64 -10.02 -3.95
C ALA A 83 8.61 -10.65 -4.89
N ALA A 84 7.35 -10.76 -4.44
CA ALA A 84 6.28 -11.40 -5.18
C ALA A 84 5.66 -10.51 -6.27
N TYR A 85 5.60 -9.20 -6.04
CA TYR A 85 4.79 -8.28 -6.85
C TYR A 85 5.56 -7.15 -7.55
N GLN A 86 6.80 -6.85 -7.14
CA GLN A 86 7.59 -5.79 -7.77
C GLN A 86 8.58 -6.34 -8.81
N GLU A 87 8.78 -5.60 -9.89
CA GLU A 87 9.84 -5.87 -10.85
C GLU A 87 11.17 -5.29 -10.36
N LEU A 88 12.04 -6.16 -9.84
CA LEU A 88 13.34 -5.79 -9.27
C LEU A 88 14.48 -6.17 -10.21
N SER A 89 15.44 -5.27 -10.39
CA SER A 89 16.68 -5.52 -11.13
C SER A 89 17.56 -6.58 -10.44
N GLU A 90 18.46 -7.18 -11.21
CA GLU A 90 19.42 -8.15 -10.67
C GLU A 90 20.32 -7.53 -9.61
N ASP A 91 20.79 -6.30 -9.83
CA ASP A 91 21.64 -5.56 -8.89
C ASP A 91 20.94 -5.35 -7.55
N PHE A 92 19.66 -4.95 -7.57
CA PHE A 92 18.86 -4.79 -6.36
C PHE A 92 18.63 -6.11 -5.63
N ARG A 93 18.32 -7.18 -6.38
CA ARG A 93 18.13 -8.52 -5.83
C ARG A 93 19.40 -9.03 -5.15
N GLU A 94 20.57 -8.75 -5.71
CA GLU A 94 21.85 -9.11 -5.10
C GLU A 94 22.15 -8.24 -3.86
N GLU A 95 21.86 -6.94 -3.92
CA GLU A 95 22.00 -6.00 -2.78
C GLU A 95 21.18 -6.46 -1.56
N PHE A 96 19.92 -6.85 -1.78
CA PHE A 96 18.97 -7.21 -0.73
C PHE A 96 18.65 -8.71 -0.62
N LYS A 97 19.52 -9.58 -1.16
CA LYS A 97 19.30 -11.03 -1.21
C LYS A 97 18.93 -11.65 0.14
N ASP A 98 19.46 -11.15 1.25
CA ASP A 98 19.20 -11.71 2.58
C ASP A 98 17.83 -11.30 3.14
N LYS A 99 17.33 -10.12 2.76
CA LYS A 99 15.95 -9.72 3.08
C LYS A 99 14.96 -10.45 2.20
N LEU A 100 15.27 -10.60 0.91
CA LEU A 100 14.46 -11.35 -0.03
C LEU A 100 14.36 -12.83 0.32
N LYS A 101 15.45 -13.50 0.77
CA LYS A 101 15.45 -14.94 1.14
C LYS A 101 14.62 -15.32 2.36
N ASN A 102 14.26 -14.37 3.24
CA ASN A 102 13.40 -14.64 4.38
C ASN A 102 11.92 -14.67 3.97
N GLU A 103 11.64 -15.36 2.87
CA GLU A 103 10.34 -15.54 2.18
C GLU A 103 9.33 -16.34 3.01
N ASN A 104 9.55 -16.53 4.31
CA ASN A 104 8.61 -17.24 5.17
C ASN A 104 7.41 -16.34 5.47
N MET A 105 6.52 -16.32 4.48
CA MET A 105 5.06 -16.18 4.48
C MET A 105 4.40 -15.93 5.84
N PHE A 106 4.57 -14.71 6.37
CA PHE A 106 3.71 -14.16 7.39
C PHE A 106 3.09 -12.88 6.85
N PHE A 107 2.29 -13.01 5.79
CA PHE A 107 1.30 -11.99 5.50
C PHE A 107 0.32 -11.92 6.67
N SER A 108 -0.28 -10.77 6.93
CA SER A 108 -1.43 -10.74 7.83
C SER A 108 -2.51 -11.70 7.30
N GLU A 109 -3.16 -12.45 8.19
CA GLU A 109 -4.25 -13.36 7.79
C GLU A 109 -5.36 -12.62 7.03
N ASP A 110 -5.56 -11.34 7.38
CA ASP A 110 -6.48 -10.44 6.69
C ASP A 110 -6.06 -10.18 5.24
N PHE A 111 -4.77 -9.94 4.96
CA PHE A 111 -4.26 -9.81 3.60
C PHE A 111 -4.49 -11.10 2.80
N ILE A 112 -4.12 -12.27 3.35
CA ILE A 112 -4.27 -13.56 2.65
C ILE A 112 -5.73 -13.86 2.32
N ARG A 113 -6.64 -13.64 3.30
CA ARG A 113 -8.06 -13.88 3.11
C ARG A 113 -8.59 -13.04 1.96
N GLU A 114 -8.25 -11.77 1.94
CA GLU A 114 -8.83 -10.82 0.99
C GLU A 114 -8.19 -10.88 -0.39
N PHE A 115 -6.91 -11.24 -0.50
CA PHE A 115 -6.23 -11.39 -1.78
C PHE A 115 -6.66 -12.67 -2.52
N LYS A 116 -6.99 -13.75 -1.79
CA LYS A 116 -7.51 -14.99 -2.39
C LYS A 116 -8.84 -14.82 -3.09
N ASP A 117 -9.74 -14.00 -2.53
CA ASP A 117 -11.06 -13.75 -3.10
C ASP A 117 -11.02 -12.96 -4.44
N GLU A 118 -9.85 -12.41 -4.79
CA GLU A 118 -9.64 -11.55 -5.96
C GLU A 118 -8.91 -12.26 -7.10
N VAL A 119 -8.01 -13.21 -6.79
CA VAL A 119 -7.33 -14.06 -7.79
C VAL A 119 -8.24 -15.17 -8.34
N ASP A 120 -9.28 -15.56 -7.59
CA ASP A 120 -10.25 -16.60 -7.98
C ASP A 120 -11.50 -16.06 -8.74
N ARG A 121 -11.47 -14.81 -9.24
CA ARG A 121 -12.52 -14.21 -10.09
C ARG A 121 -12.08 -14.01 -11.53
#